data_AF-A0A4D6KNL9-F1
#
_entry.id   AF-A0A4D6KNL9-F1
#
_cell.length_a   1.000
_cell.length_b   1.000
_cell.length_c   1.000
_cell.angle_alpha   90.00
_cell.angle_beta   90.00
_cell.angle_gamma   90.00
#
_symmetry.space_group_name_H-M   'P 1'
#
loop_
_entity.id
_entity.type
_entity.pdbx_description
1 polymer ?
#
loop_
_entity_poly.entity_id
_entity_poly.type
_entity_poly.pdbx_seq_one_letter_code
_entity_poly.pdbx_strand_id
1 'polypeptide(L)'
;MGSLPSPPRPTALPSPENLLSNHVVLDVPPNQIVAVNGTLFSSGDCLNSWKGHIESYDGKLWNEVDGSHKRNLCTLQLQDNYENFPPNDQRLYLTMAPIGSRLFFLTGYRIGGEVPRTMSLVHIFDTSAHTHAWRSFEPMELEGQKELCGHCCVVQLS
;
A
#
# COMPACT_ATOMS: atom_id res chain seq x y z
N MET A 1 48.17 -9.67 31.45
CA MET A 1 47.11 -9.42 30.47
C MET A 1 47.23 -10.49 29.40
N GLY A 2 46.30 -11.45 29.35
CA GLY A 2 46.30 -12.52 28.36
C GLY A 2 45.43 -12.15 27.17
N SER A 3 45.96 -12.27 25.95
CA SER A 3 45.22 -12.02 24.70
C SER A 3 44.30 -13.21 24.39
N LEU A 4 43.05 -12.93 24.03
CA LEU A 4 42.09 -13.93 23.57
C LEU A 4 42.48 -14.48 22.18
N PRO A 5 42.20 -15.75 21.87
CA PRO A 5 42.53 -16.34 20.57
C PRO A 5 41.59 -15.82 19.47
N SER A 6 42.15 -15.67 18.26
CA SER A 6 41.43 -15.23 17.07
C SER A 6 40.43 -16.30 16.60
N PRO A 7 39.25 -15.91 16.08
CA PRO A 7 38.24 -16.86 15.60
C PRO A 7 38.71 -17.58 14.32
N PRO A 8 38.24 -18.82 14.07
CA PRO A 8 38.64 -19.59 12.92
C PRO A 8 38.08 -18.98 11.61
N ARG A 9 38.91 -18.98 10.56
CA ARG A 9 38.54 -18.53 9.22
C ARG A 9 37.57 -19.55 8.59
N PRO A 10 36.40 -19.16 8.08
CA PRO A 10 35.48 -20.08 7.40
C PRO A 10 36.12 -20.66 6.13
N THR A 11 36.21 -21.99 6.04
CA THR A 11 36.88 -22.73 4.94
C THR A 11 35.92 -23.32 3.90
N ALA A 12 34.70 -22.80 3.77
CA ALA A 12 33.79 -23.25 2.72
C ALA A 12 33.15 -22.05 2.02
N LEU A 13 33.29 -21.98 0.69
CA LEU A 13 32.41 -21.16 -0.14
C LEU A 13 30.98 -21.69 0.04
N PRO A 14 29.98 -20.82 0.30
CA PRO A 14 28.60 -21.27 0.41
C PRO A 14 28.13 -21.84 -0.94
N SER A 15 27.46 -22.99 -0.88
CA SER A 15 26.77 -23.59 -2.02
C SER A 15 25.72 -22.62 -2.59
N PRO A 16 25.39 -22.70 -3.90
CA PRO A 16 24.43 -21.79 -4.53
C PRO A 16 23.02 -21.83 -3.92
N GLU A 17 22.72 -22.83 -3.09
CA GLU A 17 21.46 -22.94 -2.33
C GLU A 17 21.43 -22.07 -1.06
N ASN A 18 22.57 -21.54 -0.61
CA ASN A 18 22.66 -20.58 0.49
C ASN A 18 22.54 -19.12 0.05
N LEU A 19 22.35 -18.84 -1.25
CA LEU A 19 22.16 -17.47 -1.74
C LEU A 19 20.77 -16.88 -1.42
N LEU A 20 19.85 -17.69 -0.88
CA LEU A 20 18.54 -17.24 -0.41
C LEU A 20 18.52 -16.82 1.06
N SER A 21 19.62 -16.95 1.81
CA SER A 21 19.64 -16.71 3.26
C SER A 21 19.92 -15.26 3.67
N ASN A 22 19.96 -14.31 2.73
CA ASN A 22 19.93 -12.89 3.06
C ASN A 22 18.49 -12.38 2.94
N HIS A 23 17.59 -12.99 3.72
CA HIS A 23 16.32 -12.38 4.04
C HIS A 23 16.62 -11.13 4.86
N VAL A 24 16.81 -10.00 4.17
CA VAL A 24 16.46 -8.72 4.78
C VAL A 24 14.96 -8.84 5.02
N VAL A 25 14.58 -9.24 6.23
CA VAL A 25 13.23 -9.05 6.72
C VAL A 25 13.09 -7.53 6.81
N LEU A 26 12.68 -6.92 5.70
CA LEU A 26 12.20 -5.56 5.69
C LEU A 26 11.01 -5.61 6.65
N ASP A 27 11.15 -4.97 7.81
CA ASP A 27 10.10 -4.81 8.82
C ASP A 27 9.06 -3.83 8.25
N VAL A 28 8.48 -4.22 7.13
CA VAL A 28 7.49 -3.49 6.36
C VAL A 28 6.16 -3.94 6.91
N PRO A 29 5.39 -3.03 7.52
CA PRO A 29 4.00 -3.30 7.89
C PRO A 29 3.32 -4.02 6.73
N PRO A 30 2.63 -5.15 6.97
CA PRO A 30 2.02 -5.92 5.91
C PRO A 30 1.19 -4.98 5.03
N ASN A 31 1.35 -5.12 3.70
CA ASN A 31 0.61 -4.42 2.65
C ASN A 31 1.09 -3.00 2.23
N GLN A 32 2.30 -2.56 2.60
CA GLN A 32 2.88 -1.34 1.98
C GLN A 32 3.47 -1.58 0.61
N ILE A 33 4.04 -2.76 0.38
CA ILE A 33 4.75 -3.11 -0.84
C ILE A 33 4.09 -4.31 -1.48
N VAL A 34 3.76 -4.20 -2.77
CA VAL A 34 3.14 -5.27 -3.55
C VAL A 34 3.91 -5.49 -4.84
N ALA A 35 3.94 -6.73 -5.33
CA ALA A 35 4.58 -7.07 -6.59
C ALA A 35 3.53 -7.09 -7.71
N VAL A 36 3.80 -6.37 -8.80
CA VAL A 36 3.02 -6.42 -10.05
C VAL A 36 4.00 -6.63 -11.19
N ASN A 37 3.85 -7.73 -11.93
CA ASN A 37 4.69 -8.09 -13.08
C ASN A 37 6.21 -8.05 -12.79
N GLY A 38 6.62 -8.43 -11.57
CA GLY A 38 8.03 -8.42 -11.15
C GLY A 38 8.55 -7.07 -10.65
N THR A 39 7.75 -6.01 -10.74
CA THR A 39 8.06 -4.69 -10.17
C THR A 39 7.42 -4.54 -8.80
N LEU A 40 8.18 -4.02 -7.83
CA LEU A 40 7.65 -3.70 -6.51
C LEU A 40 7.06 -2.29 -6.50
N PHE A 41 5.85 -2.16 -5.97
CA PHE A 41 5.14 -0.90 -5.81
C PHE A 41 4.89 -0.62 -4.34
N SER A 42 5.10 0.63 -3.92
CA SER A 42 4.84 1.11 -2.57
C SER A 42 3.90 2.31 -2.61
N SER A 43 3.08 2.45 -1.57
CA SER A 43 2.11 3.53 -1.51
C SER A 43 1.94 4.15 -0.12
N GLY A 44 2.70 3.67 0.88
CA GLY A 44 2.51 4.01 2.30
C GLY A 44 1.70 2.95 3.06
N ASP A 45 1.66 3.04 4.40
CA ASP A 45 0.93 2.14 5.32
C ASP A 45 -0.26 2.82 5.99
N CYS A 46 -1.02 2.02 6.73
CA CYS A 46 -1.98 2.43 7.74
C CYS A 46 -1.40 3.24 8.92
N LEU A 47 -0.08 3.23 9.14
CA LEU A 47 0.58 3.90 10.26
C LEU A 47 1.05 5.33 9.93
N ASN A 48 1.33 5.61 8.66
CA ASN A 48 1.68 6.94 8.16
C ASN A 48 0.53 7.50 7.31
N SER A 49 0.41 8.83 7.30
CA SER A 49 -0.47 9.47 6.33
C SER A 49 -0.08 9.07 4.90
N TRP A 50 -1.06 8.67 4.07
CA TRP A 50 -0.91 8.51 2.62
C TRP A 50 0.02 9.57 2.07
N LYS A 51 1.10 9.14 1.42
CA LYS A 51 2.17 10.03 0.98
C LYS A 51 1.76 10.94 -0.17
N GLY A 52 0.67 10.60 -0.86
CA GLY A 52 0.18 11.34 -2.01
C GLY A 52 0.44 10.66 -3.34
N HIS A 53 1.25 9.60 -3.40
CA HIS A 53 1.67 9.00 -4.67
C HIS A 53 2.01 7.51 -4.50
N ILE A 54 2.27 6.86 -5.64
CA ILE A 54 2.75 5.48 -5.71
C ILE A 54 4.23 5.55 -6.12
N GLU A 55 5.06 4.72 -5.50
CA GLU A 55 6.48 4.58 -5.82
C GLU A 55 6.71 3.18 -6.41
N SER A 56 7.62 3.06 -7.37
CA SER A 56 8.10 1.77 -7.89
C SER A 56 9.59 1.61 -7.63
N TYR A 57 10.02 0.40 -7.34
CA TYR A 57 11.42 0.08 -7.09
C TYR A 57 12.11 -0.37 -8.38
N ASP A 58 13.18 0.32 -8.77
CA ASP A 58 13.96 0.02 -9.98
C ASP A 58 15.13 -0.98 -9.75
N GLY A 59 15.22 -1.56 -8.55
CA GLY A 59 16.35 -2.38 -8.12
C GLY A 59 17.43 -1.61 -7.36
N LYS A 60 17.33 -0.29 -7.26
CA LYS A 60 18.24 0.59 -6.51
C LYS A 60 17.50 1.60 -5.65
N LEU A 61 16.54 2.33 -6.23
CA LEU A 61 15.80 3.42 -5.59
C LEU A 61 14.29 3.26 -5.79
N TRP A 62 13.54 3.88 -4.87
CA TRP A 62 12.09 4.10 -5.02
C TRP A 62 11.86 5.39 -5.80
N ASN A 63 11.15 5.28 -6.93
CA ASN A 63 10.83 6.39 -7.81
C ASN A 63 9.31 6.58 -7.87
N GLU A 64 8.83 7.82 -7.83
CA GLU A 64 7.43 8.11 -8.04
C GLU A 64 6.97 7.59 -9.41
N VAL A 65 5.81 6.95 -9.45
CA VAL A 65 5.19 6.44 -10.67
C VAL A 65 4.45 7.59 -11.36
N ASP A 66 4.73 7.81 -12.64
CA ASP A 66 4.08 8.85 -13.44
C ASP A 66 2.54 8.75 -13.37
N GLY A 67 1.89 9.90 -13.14
CA GLY A 67 0.43 9.98 -13.02
C GLY A 67 -0.14 9.40 -11.72
N SER A 68 0.69 8.91 -10.80
CA SER A 68 0.23 8.41 -9.50
C SER A 68 -0.09 9.53 -8.50
N HIS A 69 0.50 10.72 -8.69
CA HIS A 69 0.33 11.85 -7.78
C HIS A 69 -1.15 12.20 -7.56
N LYS A 70 -1.51 12.21 -6.28
CA LYS A 70 -2.86 12.37 -5.79
C LYS A 70 -2.88 12.86 -4.34
N ARG A 71 -3.20 14.14 -4.18
CA ARG A 71 -3.29 14.82 -2.87
C ARG A 71 -4.24 14.12 -1.89
N ASN A 72 -5.33 13.55 -2.38
CA ASN A 72 -6.30 12.83 -1.57
C ASN A 72 -6.98 11.74 -2.40
N LEU A 73 -7.05 10.52 -1.89
CA LEU A 73 -7.78 9.44 -2.55
C LEU A 73 -9.29 9.73 -2.61
N CYS A 74 -9.85 10.51 -1.66
CA CYS A 74 -11.23 10.98 -1.68
C CYS A 74 -11.64 11.81 -2.91
N THR A 75 -10.73 12.45 -3.64
CA THR A 75 -11.11 13.49 -4.62
C THR A 75 -11.49 12.96 -6.00
N LEU A 76 -11.56 11.64 -6.22
CA LEU A 76 -11.76 11.10 -7.57
C LEU A 76 -13.18 11.14 -8.13
N GLN A 77 -14.21 11.42 -7.34
CA GLN A 77 -15.57 11.08 -7.82
C GLN A 77 -16.70 12.05 -7.49
N LEU A 78 -16.46 13.12 -6.74
CA LEU A 78 -17.56 13.92 -6.21
C LEU A 78 -17.22 15.40 -6.25
N GLN A 79 -17.03 15.92 -7.47
CA GLN A 79 -16.93 17.36 -7.70
C GLN A 79 -18.26 18.08 -7.39
N ASP A 80 -19.40 17.38 -7.32
CA ASP A 80 -20.73 18.03 -7.44
C ASP A 80 -21.77 17.76 -6.33
N ASN A 81 -21.54 16.95 -5.29
CA ASN A 81 -22.65 16.61 -4.36
C ASN A 81 -22.35 16.44 -2.86
N TYR A 82 -21.10 16.53 -2.42
CA TYR A 82 -20.76 16.44 -0.99
C TYR A 82 -19.87 17.63 -0.59
N GLU A 83 -20.49 18.74 -0.24
CA GLU A 83 -19.79 19.97 0.20
C GLU A 83 -18.98 19.78 1.51
N ASN A 84 -19.05 18.62 2.17
CA ASN A 84 -18.30 18.31 3.39
C ASN A 84 -17.63 16.93 3.28
N PHE A 85 -16.49 16.85 2.58
CA PHE A 85 -15.67 15.65 2.60
C PHE A 85 -14.93 15.48 3.92
N PRO A 86 -14.87 14.26 4.48
CA PRO A 86 -14.01 13.97 5.62
C PRO A 86 -12.54 14.20 5.20
N PRO A 87 -11.78 15.04 5.94
CA PRO A 87 -10.37 15.26 5.67
C PRO A 87 -9.54 13.99 5.92
N ASN A 88 -8.27 14.00 5.47
CA ASN A 88 -7.38 12.83 5.59
C ASN A 88 -7.14 12.39 7.05
N ASP A 89 -7.32 13.29 8.01
CA ASP A 89 -7.27 13.05 9.45
C ASP A 89 -8.46 12.17 9.95
N GLN A 90 -9.53 12.07 9.18
CA GLN A 90 -10.67 11.19 9.42
C GLN A 90 -10.53 9.83 8.71
N ARG A 91 -9.41 9.56 8.03
CA ARG A 91 -9.14 8.26 7.42
C ARG A 91 -8.92 7.21 8.51
N LEU A 92 -9.78 6.20 8.52
CA LEU A 92 -9.71 5.05 9.43
C LEU A 92 -8.74 4.00 8.92
N TYR A 93 -8.71 3.79 7.61
CA TYR A 93 -7.84 2.79 7.00
C TYR A 93 -7.55 3.07 5.53
N LEU A 94 -6.41 2.54 5.06
CA LEU A 94 -5.99 2.46 3.67
C LEU A 94 -5.29 1.12 3.49
N THR A 95 -5.71 0.36 2.49
CA THR A 95 -5.00 -0.86 2.10
C THR A 95 -4.93 -0.99 0.59
N MET A 96 -3.86 -1.62 0.11
CA MET A 96 -3.56 -1.81 -1.30
C MET A 96 -3.43 -3.29 -1.62
N ALA A 97 -4.01 -3.72 -2.75
CA ALA A 97 -3.92 -5.09 -3.24
C ALA A 97 -3.70 -5.13 -4.76
N PRO A 98 -2.79 -5.99 -5.27
CA PRO A 98 -2.58 -6.13 -6.71
C PRO A 98 -3.55 -7.14 -7.33
N ILE A 99 -4.12 -6.82 -8.49
CA ILE A 99 -4.87 -7.77 -9.34
C ILE A 99 -4.47 -7.53 -10.80
N GLY A 100 -3.75 -8.49 -11.40
CA GLY A 100 -3.17 -8.31 -12.74
C GLY A 100 -2.20 -7.12 -12.76
N SER A 101 -2.35 -6.21 -13.73
CA SER A 101 -1.57 -4.97 -13.87
C SER A 101 -2.15 -3.77 -13.09
N ARG A 102 -2.97 -4.02 -12.08
CA ARG A 102 -3.73 -2.98 -11.39
C ARG A 102 -3.55 -3.06 -9.88
N LEU A 103 -3.49 -1.90 -9.27
CA LEU A 103 -3.47 -1.71 -7.83
C LEU A 103 -4.84 -1.24 -7.36
N PHE A 104 -5.46 -2.01 -6.48
CA PHE A 104 -6.73 -1.69 -5.86
C PHE A 104 -6.46 -1.08 -4.49
N PHE A 105 -7.02 0.10 -4.25
CA PHE A 105 -6.96 0.81 -3.00
C PHE A 105 -8.34 0.79 -2.36
N LEU A 106 -8.44 0.21 -1.17
CA LEU A 106 -9.62 0.30 -0.33
C LEU A 106 -9.33 1.28 0.80
N THR A 107 -10.16 2.32 0.88
CA THR A 107 -10.00 3.40 1.85
C THR A 107 -11.27 3.57 2.65
N GLY A 108 -11.12 3.90 3.93
CA GLY A 108 -12.21 4.07 4.88
C GLY A 108 -12.09 5.40 5.60
N TYR A 109 -13.19 6.14 5.69
CA TYR A 109 -13.25 7.42 6.38
C TYR A 109 -14.37 7.41 7.40
N ARG A 110 -14.14 8.04 8.54
CA ARG A 110 -15.21 8.39 9.48
C ARG A 110 -16.04 9.50 8.84
N ILE A 111 -17.36 9.36 8.83
CA ILE A 111 -18.28 10.43 8.46
C ILE A 111 -18.92 10.99 9.73
N GLY A 112 -19.04 12.31 9.82
CA GLY A 112 -19.74 12.99 10.90
C GLY A 112 -21.27 12.71 10.93
N GLY A 113 -21.87 12.93 12.09
CA GLY A 113 -23.31 12.77 12.33
C GLY A 113 -23.60 12.38 13.79
N GLU A 114 -24.89 12.32 14.15
CA GLU A 114 -25.32 11.85 15.48
C GLU A 114 -24.99 10.37 15.72
N VAL A 115 -24.98 9.58 14.63
CA VAL A 115 -24.63 8.15 14.65
C VAL A 115 -23.30 7.93 13.93
N PRO A 116 -22.36 7.14 14.49
CA PRO A 116 -21.12 6.80 13.82
C PRO A 116 -21.38 6.09 12.49
N ARG A 117 -20.80 6.61 11.41
CA ARG A 117 -20.86 6.02 10.06
C ARG A 117 -19.47 5.96 9.44
N THR A 118 -19.30 5.02 8.52
CA THR A 118 -18.06 4.83 7.76
C THR A 118 -18.33 4.96 6.27
N MET A 119 -17.54 5.77 5.57
CA MET A 119 -17.50 5.79 4.10
C MET A 119 -16.39 4.85 3.63
N SER A 120 -16.70 3.96 2.70
CA SER A 120 -15.70 3.19 1.96
C SER A 120 -15.61 3.66 0.52
N LEU A 121 -14.38 3.84 0.05
CA LEU A 121 -14.07 4.17 -1.34
C LEU A 121 -13.09 3.15 -1.90
N VAL A 122 -13.29 2.79 -3.17
CA VAL A 122 -12.37 1.93 -3.92
C VAL A 122 -11.80 2.70 -5.09
N HIS A 123 -10.47 2.73 -5.17
CA HIS A 123 -9.74 3.30 -6.30
C HIS A 123 -8.91 2.22 -6.98
N ILE A 124 -8.75 2.34 -8.29
CA ILE A 124 -7.89 1.50 -9.10
C ILE A 124 -6.82 2.39 -9.71
N PHE A 125 -5.56 1.96 -9.63
CA PHE A 125 -4.47 2.48 -10.44
C PHE A 125 -3.99 1.42 -11.42
N ASP A 126 -4.03 1.71 -12.71
CA ASP A 126 -3.49 0.85 -13.76
C ASP A 126 -1.99 1.15 -13.95
N THR A 127 -1.12 0.21 -13.54
CA THR A 127 0.33 0.40 -13.60
C THR A 127 0.89 0.37 -15.02
N SER A 128 0.07 0.03 -16.02
CA SER A 128 0.45 0.01 -17.43
C SER A 128 -0.04 1.24 -18.22
N ALA A 129 -0.92 2.04 -17.62
CA ALA A 129 -1.52 3.19 -18.28
C ALA A 129 -0.57 4.39 -18.29
N HIS A 130 -0.44 5.04 -19.44
CA HIS A 130 0.42 6.22 -19.61
C HIS A 130 -0.34 7.53 -19.33
N THR A 131 -1.67 7.49 -19.37
CA THR A 131 -2.57 8.59 -18.99
C THR A 131 -3.83 8.01 -18.34
N HIS A 132 -4.53 8.80 -17.52
CA HIS A 132 -5.80 8.40 -16.88
C HIS A 132 -5.72 7.05 -16.12
N ALA A 133 -4.59 6.80 -15.45
CA ALA A 133 -4.33 5.55 -14.74
C ALA A 133 -5.27 5.31 -13.56
N TRP A 134 -5.87 6.38 -13.00
CA TRP A 134 -6.80 6.29 -11.88
C TRP A 134 -8.25 6.09 -12.34
N ARG A 135 -8.95 5.18 -11.66
CA ARG A 135 -10.41 5.01 -11.73
C ARG A 135 -10.98 4.81 -10.34
N SER A 136 -12.26 5.11 -10.13
CA SER A 136 -12.91 4.98 -8.82
C SER A 136 -14.31 4.41 -8.94
N PHE A 137 -14.77 3.79 -7.86
CA PHE A 137 -16.13 3.30 -7.70
C PHE A 137 -16.91 4.19 -6.77
N GLU A 138 -18.23 4.26 -7.03
CA GLU A 138 -19.16 5.02 -6.19
C GLU A 138 -18.95 4.71 -4.70
N PRO A 139 -18.90 5.75 -3.84
CA PRO A 139 -18.75 5.56 -2.41
C PRO A 139 -19.85 4.70 -1.81
N MET A 140 -19.47 3.95 -0.79
CA MET A 140 -20.41 3.14 -0.01
C MET A 140 -20.43 3.63 1.43
N GLU A 141 -21.60 4.08 1.89
CA GLU A 141 -21.83 4.34 3.31
C GLU A 141 -22.20 3.05 4.05
N LEU A 142 -21.65 2.89 5.24
CA LEU A 142 -21.85 1.74 6.10
C LEU A 142 -22.20 2.24 7.51
N GLU A 143 -23.22 1.62 8.12
CA GLU A 143 -23.57 1.89 9.51
C GLU A 143 -22.47 1.43 10.47
N GLY A 144 -22.23 2.24 11.50
CA GLY A 144 -21.21 1.99 12.52
C GLY A 144 -19.82 2.47 12.11
N GLN A 145 -18.92 2.45 13.11
CA GLN A 145 -17.50 2.65 12.88
C GLN A 145 -16.86 1.30 12.51
N LYS A 146 -16.24 1.23 11.34
CA LYS A 146 -15.47 0.06 10.92
C LYS A 146 -13.98 0.30 11.08
N GLU A 147 -13.29 -0.72 11.56
CA GLU A 147 -11.83 -0.78 11.58
C GLU A 147 -11.39 -1.92 10.66
N LEU A 148 -10.32 -1.72 9.90
CA LEU A 148 -9.72 -2.81 9.13
C LEU A 148 -8.75 -3.58 10.05
N CYS A 149 -9.01 -4.87 10.24
CA CYS A 149 -8.22 -5.76 11.08
C CYS A 149 -6.97 -6.31 10.36
N GLY A 150 -6.24 -5.45 9.64
CA GLY A 150 -4.84 -5.70 9.25
C GLY A 150 -4.57 -6.55 8.01
N HIS A 151 -5.56 -7.18 7.38
CA HIS A 151 -5.28 -8.05 6.22
C HIS A 151 -6.33 -7.90 5.10
N CYS A 152 -5.88 -7.42 3.93
CA CYS A 152 -6.57 -7.67 2.67
C CYS A 152 -5.87 -8.82 1.94
N CYS A 153 -6.62 -9.80 1.47
CA CYS A 153 -6.11 -10.83 0.57
C CYS A 153 -6.90 -10.77 -0.73
N VAL A 154 -6.23 -11.10 -1.83
CA VAL A 154 -6.89 -11.34 -3.11
C VAL A 154 -7.15 -12.84 -3.18
N VAL A 155 -8.41 -13.22 -3.28
CA VAL A 155 -8.80 -14.62 -3.50
C VAL A 155 -8.99 -14.80 -5.00
N GLN A 156 -8.10 -15.56 -5.63
CA GLN A 156 -8.28 -16.00 -7.01
C GLN A 156 -9.15 -17.26 -7.00
N LEU A 157 -10.40 -17.12 -7.43
CA LEU A 157 -11.30 -18.26 -7.60
C LEU A 157 -10.94 -18.95 -8.92
N SER A 158 -10.64 -20.25 -8.84
CA SER A 158 -10.34 -21.15 -9.97
C SER A 158 -11.61 -21.57 -10.71
#